data_AF-A0AAV8XRU3-F1
#
_entry.id   AF-A0AAV8XRU3-F1
#
_cell.length_a   1.000
_cell.length_b   1.000
_cell.length_c   1.000
_cell.angle_alpha   90.00
_cell.angle_beta   90.00
_cell.angle_gamma   90.00
#
_symmetry.space_group_name_H-M   'P 1'
#
loop_
_entity.id
_entity.type
_entity.pdbx_description
1 polymer ?
#
loop_
_entity_poly.entity_id
_entity_poly.type
_entity_poly.pdbx_seq_one_letter_code
_entity_poly.pdbx_strand_id
1 'polypeptide(L)'
;MLSVQMEQRVNLKFLVKLGKTLTEAYAMLKEVYVNECLSRAQVFEWFKRFKEGREMTEDDPRPDPRPSTSKTDEKIEAAKAKAMEVLNQLREADFQHCFQQ
;
A
#
# COMPACT_ATOMS: atom_id res chain seq x y z
N MET A 1 -0.08 10.60 21.56
CA MET A 1 0.35 9.22 21.91
C MET A 1 1.14 8.69 20.72
N LEU A 2 2.38 8.22 20.92
CA LEU A 2 3.13 7.56 19.84
C LEU A 2 2.38 6.29 19.42
N SER A 3 2.38 5.95 18.13
CA SER A 3 1.83 4.66 17.72
C SER A 3 2.72 3.53 18.23
N VAL A 4 2.13 2.37 18.53
CA VAL A 4 2.87 1.19 19.01
C VAL A 4 4.02 0.81 18.06
N GLN A 5 3.83 0.97 16.74
CA GLN A 5 4.88 0.74 15.76
C GLN A 5 6.04 1.74 15.86
N MET A 6 5.74 3.02 16.07
CA MET A 6 6.76 4.06 16.24
C MET A 6 7.56 3.86 17.52
N GLU A 7 6.88 3.50 18.62
CA GLU A 7 7.51 3.16 19.89
C GLU A 7 8.49 1.99 19.74
N GLN A 8 8.08 0.91 19.07
CA GLN A 8 8.95 -0.23 18.77
C GLN A 8 10.20 0.18 17.98
N ARG A 9 10.08 1.09 17.01
CA ARG A 9 11.24 1.61 16.24
C ARG A 9 12.18 2.45 17.11
N VAL A 10 11.64 3.25 18.03
CA VAL A 10 12.44 4.01 19.00
C VAL A 10 13.21 3.07 19.93
N ASN A 11 12.55 2.02 20.45
CA ASN A 11 13.20 1.02 21.29
C ASN A 11 14.25 0.22 20.51
N LEU A 12 13.98 -0.14 19.25
CA LEU A 12 14.96 -0.79 18.38
C LEU A 12 16.20 0.09 18.15
N LYS A 13 16.01 1.39 17.91
CA LYS A 13 17.10 2.36 17.77
C LYS A 13 17.95 2.45 19.04
N PHE A 14 17.31 2.44 20.21
CA PHE A 14 18.02 2.38 21.50
C PHE A 14 18.88 1.11 21.62
N LEU A 15 18.33 -0.07 21.26
CA LEU A 15 19.06 -1.34 21.29
C LEU A 15 20.26 -1.34 20.33
N VAL A 16 20.13 -0.72 19.15
CA VAL A 16 21.26 -0.54 18.21
C VAL A 16 22.35 0.33 18.84
N LYS A 17 21.99 1.45 19.49
CA LYS A 17 22.96 2.34 20.18
C LYS A 17 23.63 1.66 21.39
N LEU A 18 22.94 0.72 22.04
CA LEU A 18 23.53 -0.15 23.07
C LEU A 18 24.46 -1.24 22.50
N GLY A 19 24.61 -1.35 21.19
CA GLY A 19 25.48 -2.33 20.55
C GLY A 19 24.91 -3.75 20.50
N LYS A 20 23.60 -3.92 20.70
CA LYS A 20 22.95 -5.24 20.58
C LYS A 20 23.01 -5.74 19.14
N THR A 21 23.13 -7.05 19.00
CA THR A 21 22.98 -7.71 17.70
C THR A 21 21.52 -7.73 17.26
N LEU A 22 21.28 -7.95 15.97
CA LEU A 22 19.92 -8.06 15.42
C LEU A 22 19.09 -9.14 16.13
N THR A 23 19.70 -10.30 16.40
CA THR A 23 19.01 -11.44 17.01
C THR A 23 18.60 -11.12 18.44
N GLU A 24 19.50 -10.51 19.23
CA GLU A 24 19.18 -10.06 20.59
C GLU A 24 18.11 -8.99 20.58
N ALA A 25 18.22 -7.99 19.70
CA ALA A 25 17.25 -6.91 19.63
C ALA A 25 15.84 -7.42 19.25
N TYR A 26 15.78 -8.37 18.30
CA TYR A 26 14.51 -9.01 17.93
C TYR A 26 13.92 -9.83 19.07
N ALA A 27 14.74 -10.59 19.81
CA ALA A 27 14.28 -11.36 20.97
C ALA A 27 13.69 -10.43 22.05
N MET A 28 14.39 -9.35 22.37
CA MET A 28 13.93 -8.36 23.36
C MET A 28 12.62 -7.67 22.93
N LEU A 29 12.49 -7.29 21.66
CA LEU A 29 11.23 -6.75 21.14
C LEU A 29 10.10 -7.79 21.21
N LYS A 30 10.39 -9.06 20.91
CA LYS A 30 9.40 -10.13 20.96
C LYS A 30 8.90 -10.40 22.37
N GLU A 31 9.76 -10.29 23.38
CA GLU A 31 9.37 -10.44 24.79
C GLU A 31 8.44 -9.30 25.26
N VAL A 32 8.70 -8.07 24.83
CA VAL A 32 7.91 -6.89 25.27
C VAL A 32 6.56 -6.80 24.53
N TYR A 33 6.57 -6.96 23.20
CA TYR A 33 5.39 -6.70 22.37
C TYR A 33 4.62 -7.96 21.97
N VAL A 34 5.23 -9.14 22.13
CA VAL A 34 4.61 -10.46 21.92
C VAL A 34 3.90 -10.58 20.55
N ASN A 35 2.58 -10.39 20.52
CA ASN A 35 1.73 -10.50 19.34
C ASN A 35 1.74 -9.24 18.47
N GLU A 36 2.05 -8.08 19.06
CA GLU A 36 2.12 -6.79 18.37
C GLU A 36 3.55 -6.46 17.90
N CYS A 37 4.51 -7.35 18.16
CA CYS A 37 5.89 -7.17 17.73
C CYS A 37 5.99 -7.04 16.20
N LEU A 38 6.79 -6.07 15.75
CA LEU A 38 7.17 -5.93 14.34
C LEU A 38 7.66 -7.26 13.78
N SER A 39 7.36 -7.50 12.50
CA SER A 39 7.86 -8.68 11.81
C SER A 39 9.39 -8.69 11.78
N ARG A 40 9.98 -9.88 11.70
CA ARG A 40 11.44 -10.03 11.62
C ARG A 40 12.06 -9.24 10.46
N ALA A 41 11.36 -9.16 9.33
CA ALA A 41 11.77 -8.38 8.17
C ALA A 41 11.81 -6.86 8.47
N GLN A 42 10.77 -6.32 9.11
CA GLN A 42 10.75 -4.91 9.50
C GLN A 42 11.85 -4.59 10.53
N VAL A 43 12.05 -5.47 11.52
CA VAL A 43 13.13 -5.28 12.52
C VAL A 43 14.49 -5.28 11.83
N PHE A 44 14.73 -6.17 10.86
CA PHE A 44 15.97 -6.18 10.09
C PHE A 44 16.19 -4.87 9.30
N GLU A 45 15.17 -4.42 8.58
CA GLU A 45 15.23 -3.19 7.79
C GLU A 45 15.55 -1.97 8.65
N TRP A 46 14.84 -1.80 9.76
CA TRP A 46 15.07 -0.69 10.70
C TRP A 46 16.41 -0.78 11.41
N PHE A 47 16.81 -1.99 11.84
CA PHE A 47 18.11 -2.21 12.46
C PHE A 47 19.27 -1.82 11.52
N LYS A 48 19.18 -2.21 10.24
CA LYS A 48 20.16 -1.81 9.21
C LYS A 48 20.20 -0.30 9.05
N ARG A 49 19.04 0.36 8.89
CA ARG A 49 18.93 1.82 8.76
C ARG A 49 19.56 2.57 9.94
N PHE A 50 19.31 2.11 11.16
CA PHE A 50 19.91 2.71 12.35
C PHE A 50 21.42 2.49 12.44
N LYS A 51 21.92 1.33 12.00
CA LYS A 51 23.37 1.10 11.86
C LYS A 51 24.02 2.01 10.81
N GLU A 52 23.29 2.36 9.76
CA GLU A 52 23.72 3.29 8.71
C GLU A 52 23.60 4.77 9.11
N GLY A 53 23.16 5.06 10.34
CA GLY A 53 23.11 6.42 10.89
C GLY A 53 21.79 7.16 10.70
N ARG A 54 20.72 6.49 10.23
CA ARG A 54 19.38 7.10 10.23
C ARG A 54 18.94 7.39 11.67
N GLU A 55 18.51 8.63 11.93
CA GLU A 55 17.96 9.02 13.24
C GLU A 55 16.43 9.09 13.26
N MET A 56 15.77 9.30 12.12
CA MET A 56 14.30 9.37 12.04
C MET A 56 13.67 7.98 12.16
N THR A 57 12.54 7.91 12.87
CA THR A 57 11.75 6.68 13.06
C THR A 57 10.46 6.66 12.23
N GLU A 58 10.12 7.79 11.59
CA GLU A 58 9.04 7.87 10.61
C GLU A 58 9.38 7.12 9.31
N ASP A 59 8.34 6.66 8.63
CA ASP A 59 8.48 6.13 7.28
C ASP A 59 8.96 7.21 6.30
N ASP A 60 9.65 6.77 5.26
CA ASP A 60 10.03 7.65 4.17
C ASP A 60 8.79 8.21 3.45
N PRO A 61 8.90 9.41 2.85
CA PRO A 61 7.84 9.95 2.02
C PRO A 61 7.40 8.89 1.00
N ARG A 62 6.11 8.62 0.95
CA ARG A 62 5.57 7.69 -0.03
C ARG A 62 5.85 8.28 -1.41
N PRO A 63 6.47 7.52 -2.34
CA PRO A 63 6.57 7.98 -3.71
C PRO A 63 5.18 8.32 -4.25
N ASP A 64 5.12 9.35 -5.09
CA ASP A 64 3.86 9.95 -5.52
C ASP A 64 2.84 8.88 -5.95
N PRO A 65 1.56 9.04 -5.58
CA PRO A 65 0.50 8.18 -6.05
C PRO A 65 0.56 8.08 -7.58
N ARG A 66 0.60 6.84 -8.11
CA ARG A 66 0.59 6.60 -9.55
C ARG A 66 -0.53 7.43 -10.19
N PRO A 67 -0.25 8.27 -11.21
CA PRO A 67 -1.30 9.01 -11.88
C PRO A 67 -2.37 8.04 -12.37
N SER A 68 -3.61 8.25 -11.94
CA SER A 68 -4.73 7.43 -12.39
C SER A 68 -5.06 7.81 -13.84
N THR A 69 -4.42 7.16 -14.81
CA THR A 69 -4.62 7.35 -16.26
C THR A 69 -5.93 6.74 -16.79
N SER A 70 -6.77 6.19 -15.90
CA SER A 70 -7.95 5.40 -16.29
C SER A 70 -9.18 6.23 -16.65
N LYS A 71 -9.23 7.53 -16.35
CA LYS A 71 -10.44 8.37 -16.50
C LYS A 71 -10.12 9.67 -17.26
N THR A 72 -9.68 9.58 -18.50
CA THR A 72 -9.72 10.75 -19.39
C THR A 72 -11.13 10.90 -19.94
N ASP A 73 -11.68 12.12 -19.88
CA ASP A 73 -13.01 12.45 -20.40
C ASP A 73 -13.15 12.05 -21.88
N GLU A 74 -12.05 12.13 -22.64
CA GLU A 74 -11.96 11.68 -24.03
C GLU A 74 -12.35 10.20 -24.21
N LYS A 75 -11.92 9.31 -23.30
CA LYS A 75 -12.28 7.88 -23.37
C LYS A 75 -13.74 7.64 -23.02
N ILE A 76 -14.30 8.47 -22.14
CA ILE A 76 -15.71 8.39 -21.72
C ILE A 76 -16.61 8.86 -22.87
N GLU A 77 -16.28 9.99 -23.50
CA GLU A 77 -17.04 10.52 -24.63
C GLU A 77 -16.93 9.61 -25.86
N ALA A 78 -15.75 9.03 -26.14
CA ALA A 78 -15.60 8.03 -27.20
C ALA A 78 -16.46 6.77 -26.96
N ALA A 79 -16.61 6.33 -25.70
CA ALA A 79 -17.48 5.20 -25.37
C ALA A 79 -18.96 5.54 -25.55
N LYS A 80 -19.39 6.73 -25.11
CA LYS A 80 -20.76 7.21 -25.30
C LYS A 80 -21.11 7.37 -26.78
N ALA A 81 -20.20 7.93 -27.59
CA ALA A 81 -20.40 8.10 -29.02
C ALA A 81 -20.61 6.74 -29.72
N LYS A 82 -19.76 5.75 -29.42
CA LYS A 82 -19.91 4.39 -29.96
C LYS A 82 -21.22 3.74 -29.52
N ALA A 83 -21.64 3.94 -28.27
CA ALA A 83 -22.92 3.41 -27.79
C ALA A 83 -24.11 4.04 -28.53
N MET A 84 -24.10 5.36 -28.74
CA MET A 84 -25.14 6.05 -29.52
C MET A 84 -25.18 5.61 -30.97
N GLU A 85 -24.02 5.37 -31.60
CA GLU A 85 -23.95 4.87 -32.96
C GLU A 85 -24.59 3.48 -33.09
N VAL A 86 -24.28 2.56 -32.17
CA VAL A 86 -24.88 1.23 -32.13
C VAL A 86 -26.40 1.34 -31.94
N LEU A 87 -26.86 2.17 -30.99
CA LEU A 87 -28.29 2.33 -30.73
C LEU A 87 -29.07 2.87 -31.93
N ASN A 88 -28.49 3.78 -32.72
CA ASN A 88 -29.13 4.34 -33.91
C ASN A 88 -29.22 3.35 -35.09
N GLN A 89 -28.45 2.26 -35.06
CA GLN A 89 -28.49 1.22 -36.09
C GLN A 89 -29.51 0.11 -35.78
N LEU A 90 -30.00 0.04 -34.54
CA LEU A 90 -30.96 -0.99 -34.12
C LEU A 90 -32.35 -0.68 -34.68
N ARG A 91 -32.94 -1.66 -35.35
CA ARG A 91 -34.33 -1.64 -35.84
C ARG A 91 -35.18 -2.59 -35.02
N GLU A 92 -36.50 -2.38 -35.05
CA GLU A 92 -37.47 -3.25 -34.36
C GLU A 92 -37.35 -4.72 -34.77
N ALA A 93 -36.96 -4.97 -36.03
CA ALA A 93 -36.65 -6.30 -36.56
C ALA A 93 -35.50 -7.01 -35.82
N ASP A 94 -34.50 -6.27 -35.34
CA ASP A 94 -33.34 -6.83 -34.64
C ASP A 94 -33.70 -7.39 -33.26
N PHE A 95 -34.89 -7.04 -32.74
CA PHE A 95 -35.41 -7.51 -31.45
C PHE A 95 -36.58 -8.48 -31.59
N GLN A 96 -37.05 -8.80 -32.79
CA GLN A 96 -38.24 -9.64 -33.00
C GLN A 96 -38.11 -11.03 -32.36
N HIS A 97 -36.91 -11.61 -32.39
CA HIS A 97 -36.62 -12.90 -31.73
C HIS A 97 -36.69 -12.82 -30.20
N CYS A 98 -36.53 -11.64 -29.60
CA CYS A 98 -36.64 -11.44 -28.15
C CYS A 98 -38.09 -11.45 -27.63
N PHE A 99 -39.07 -11.27 -28.51
CA PHE A 99 -40.50 -11.18 -28.15
C PHE A 99 -41.34 -12.39 -28.55
N GLN A 100 -40.73 -13.46 -29.08
CA GLN A 100 -41.40 -14.72 -29.44
C GLN A 100 -41.26 -15.82 -28.35
N GLN A 101 -41.33 -15.45 -27.06
CA GLN A 101 -41.52 -16.40 -25.96
C GLN A 101 -42.97 -16.38 -25.47
#